data_AF-A0A938MBK9-F1
#
_entry.id   AF-A0A938MBK9-F1
#
_cell.length_a   1.000
_cell.length_b   1.000
_cell.length_c   1.000
_cell.angle_alpha   90.00
_cell.angle_beta   90.00
_cell.angle_gamma   90.00
#
_symmetry.space_group_name_H-M   'P 1'
#
loop_
_entity.id
_entity.type
_entity.pdbx_description
1 polymer ?
#
loop_
_entity_poly.entity_id
_entity_poly.type
_entity_poly.pdbx_seq_one_letter_code
_entity_poly.pdbx_strand_id
1 'polypeptide(L)'
;MARKLSLGDAPAMRRCRTGIHSRTYLPAEATDAVSGRERSPRKDSRPTTPCLRVLAKNATLQEDAFVSVRSTLSLNRGTKPTRPDARDGFLGPVMFHVLAFVTFVPLAFWPSTGSAQMNPQEAFALVVAPVGPQNPRNSEAAIIQRKDGSLLLAWTDYYAGQGADHGPACIAGKVSSDGGRTWGEKYVLVENDGGCNVMEVNFLRLKNGDIALFHLQKNTPTSDCRIMMRTSSDEGKTWSKAKQLSPDGKYTGLTNGRCIRLRTGRILLEAWQGGDSYCCLSDDDGQTWRDSQRVRPEKGPCYEPACVELKDGRVLMLMRTGLGGQFKSLSTDGGETWSAPAP
;
A
#
# COMPACT_ATOMS: atom_id res chain seq x y z
N MET A 1 -26.40 42.52 68.33
CA MET A 1 -26.51 41.07 68.03
C MET A 1 -25.36 40.67 67.12
N ALA A 2 -24.37 39.96 67.64
CA ALA A 2 -23.35 39.26 66.86
C ALA A 2 -22.79 38.17 67.78
N ARG A 3 -23.06 36.89 67.47
CA ARG A 3 -22.50 35.75 68.20
C ARG A 3 -21.51 35.01 67.30
N LYS A 4 -20.32 34.81 67.85
CA LYS A 4 -19.24 33.92 67.43
C LYS A 4 -19.72 32.48 67.25
N LEU A 5 -19.11 31.77 66.31
CA LEU A 5 -18.71 30.36 66.47
C LEU A 5 -17.40 30.13 65.68
N SER A 6 -16.33 29.80 66.42
CA SER A 6 -15.15 29.05 65.97
C SER A 6 -15.48 27.54 66.09
N LEU A 7 -14.79 26.53 65.55
CA LEU A 7 -13.39 26.29 65.16
C LEU A 7 -13.40 24.95 64.37
N GLY A 8 -12.43 24.72 63.49
CA GLY A 8 -12.19 23.41 62.88
C GLY A 8 -10.94 23.44 61.98
N ASP A 9 -9.89 22.79 62.44
CA ASP A 9 -8.49 22.94 62.03
C ASP A 9 -8.13 22.45 60.62
N ALA A 10 -7.14 23.12 60.01
CA ALA A 10 -6.30 22.60 58.91
C ALA A 10 -4.99 22.03 59.51
N PRO A 11 -4.25 21.10 58.85
CA PRO A 11 -3.24 21.59 57.91
C PRO A 11 -2.77 20.65 56.76
N ALA A 12 -2.19 21.32 55.75
CA ALA A 12 -0.97 21.03 55.01
C ALA A 12 -0.87 19.89 53.96
N MET A 13 -0.54 20.35 52.75
CA MET A 13 0.17 19.64 51.67
C MET A 13 1.29 18.74 52.17
N ARG A 14 1.34 17.49 51.68
CA ARG A 14 2.54 16.67 51.64
C ARG A 14 2.88 16.28 50.20
N ARG A 15 4.12 16.63 49.82
CA ARG A 15 4.87 16.07 48.70
C ARG A 15 4.99 14.56 48.88
N CYS A 16 4.66 13.77 47.86
CA CYS A 16 5.10 12.38 47.79
C CYS A 16 6.37 12.30 46.95
N ARG A 17 7.50 12.02 47.64
CA ARG A 17 8.71 11.43 47.07
C ARG A 17 8.54 9.92 47.11
N THR A 18 8.62 9.27 45.96
CA THR A 18 9.03 7.87 45.79
C THR A 18 9.91 7.88 44.53
N GLY A 19 11.23 7.73 44.62
CA GLY A 19 11.89 6.46 44.92
C GLY A 19 12.22 5.75 43.61
N ILE A 20 13.13 6.30 42.80
CA ILE A 20 13.65 5.66 41.59
C ILE A 20 14.61 4.55 42.04
N HIS A 21 14.17 3.31 41.97
CA HIS A 21 15.08 2.17 41.90
C HIS A 21 15.36 1.87 40.43
N SER A 22 16.58 2.20 40.00
CA SER A 22 17.16 1.72 38.75
C SER A 22 17.41 0.21 38.85
N ARG A 23 16.55 -0.59 38.24
CA ARG A 23 16.90 -1.97 37.84
C ARG A 23 17.17 -1.95 36.35
N THR A 24 18.45 -2.03 36.02
CA THR A 24 18.98 -2.41 34.72
C THR A 24 18.42 -3.78 34.35
N TYR A 25 17.53 -3.84 33.36
CA TYR A 25 17.16 -5.10 32.70
C TYR A 25 18.09 -5.30 31.51
N LEU A 26 19.04 -6.21 31.68
CA LEU A 26 19.78 -6.83 30.58
C LEU A 26 18.83 -7.82 29.88
N PRO A 27 18.74 -7.85 28.54
CA PRO A 27 18.05 -8.94 27.86
C PRO A 27 18.90 -10.21 27.94
N ALA A 28 18.22 -11.33 28.20
CA ALA A 28 18.82 -12.66 28.18
C ALA A 28 19.27 -13.00 26.76
N GLU A 29 20.58 -13.15 26.57
CA GLU A 29 21.19 -13.72 25.37
C GLU A 29 20.87 -15.21 25.31
N ALA A 30 20.25 -15.64 24.21
CA ALA A 30 20.26 -17.04 23.81
C ALA A 30 21.67 -17.35 23.29
N THR A 31 22.37 -18.20 24.03
CA THR A 31 23.69 -18.74 23.66
C THR A 31 23.56 -19.69 22.48
N ASP A 32 24.21 -19.37 21.36
CA ASP A 32 24.72 -20.36 20.42
C ASP A 32 26.19 -20.03 20.13
N ALA A 33 27.08 -20.81 20.73
CA ALA A 33 28.51 -20.75 20.51
C ALA A 33 28.93 -21.90 19.58
N VAL A 34 29.27 -21.60 18.32
CA VAL A 34 30.15 -22.45 17.50
C VAL A 34 31.08 -21.58 16.65
N SER A 35 32.36 -21.61 17.05
CA SER A 35 33.62 -21.35 16.32
C SER A 35 33.74 -20.17 15.35
N GLY A 36 34.61 -19.23 15.70
CA GLY A 36 35.07 -18.15 14.84
C GLY A 36 36.06 -18.58 13.75
N ARG A 37 35.99 -17.84 12.64
CA ARG A 37 37.15 -17.39 11.86
C ARG A 37 36.85 -16.01 11.29
N GLU A 38 37.66 -15.04 11.70
CA GLU A 38 37.63 -13.64 11.30
C GLU A 38 37.84 -13.46 9.78
N ARG A 39 37.07 -12.55 9.18
CA ARG A 39 37.49 -11.84 7.96
C ARG A 39 37.30 -10.33 8.14
N SER A 40 38.40 -9.62 7.91
CA SER A 40 38.58 -8.16 7.94
C SER A 40 37.54 -7.38 7.10
N PRO A 41 37.10 -6.17 7.51
CA PRO A 41 36.12 -5.39 6.78
C PRO A 41 36.76 -4.60 5.62
N ARG A 42 36.23 -4.78 4.41
CA ARG A 42 36.45 -3.82 3.32
C ARG A 42 35.57 -2.59 3.55
N LYS A 43 36.21 -1.41 3.60
CA LYS A 43 35.56 -0.11 3.43
C LYS A 43 35.04 0.01 2.00
N ASP A 44 33.73 0.04 1.84
CA ASP A 44 33.02 0.97 0.93
C ASP A 44 31.52 0.69 1.00
N SER A 45 30.78 1.57 1.69
CA SER A 45 29.35 1.73 1.42
C SER A 45 29.00 3.20 1.59
N ARG A 46 28.55 3.83 0.49
CA ARG A 46 27.86 5.12 0.57
C ARG A 46 26.50 4.85 1.22
N PRO A 47 26.05 5.65 2.19
CA PRO A 47 24.71 5.50 2.73
C PRO A 47 23.69 5.80 1.63
N THR A 48 22.91 4.79 1.24
CA THR A 48 21.69 5.01 0.47
C THR A 48 20.64 5.54 1.44
N THR A 49 20.37 6.84 1.39
CA THR A 49 19.27 7.44 2.15
C THR A 49 17.94 6.83 1.68
N PRO A 50 17.13 6.24 2.58
CA PRO A 50 15.85 5.68 2.20
C PRO A 50 14.88 6.82 1.85
N CYS A 51 14.53 6.93 0.57
CA CYS A 51 13.55 7.89 0.07
C CYS A 51 12.48 7.14 -0.73
N LEU A 52 11.21 7.54 -0.60
CA LEU A 52 10.14 6.96 -1.41
C LEU A 52 10.28 7.43 -2.87
N ARG A 53 10.46 6.47 -3.79
CA ARG A 53 10.52 6.70 -5.23
C ARG A 53 9.30 6.11 -5.91
N VAL A 54 8.64 6.90 -6.74
CA VAL A 54 7.56 6.42 -7.63
C VAL A 54 8.14 6.23 -9.03
N LEU A 55 7.88 5.08 -9.64
CA LEU A 55 8.17 4.80 -11.05
C LEU A 55 6.84 4.72 -11.81
N ALA A 56 6.59 5.66 -12.72
CA ALA A 56 5.41 5.64 -13.58
C ALA A 56 5.77 5.09 -14.97
N LYS A 57 5.07 4.03 -15.40
CA LYS A 57 5.00 3.60 -16.81
C LYS A 57 3.52 3.52 -17.18
N ASN A 58 3.10 4.22 -18.22
CA ASN A 58 1.72 4.16 -18.69
C ASN A 58 1.43 2.79 -19.33
N ALA A 59 0.47 2.06 -18.76
CA ALA A 59 -0.32 1.08 -19.50
C ALA A 59 -1.44 1.86 -20.21
N THR A 60 -1.48 1.80 -21.54
CA THR A 60 -2.60 2.31 -22.32
C THR A 60 -3.86 1.50 -22.04
N LEU A 61 -4.93 2.21 -21.72
CA LEU A 61 -6.24 1.71 -21.32
C LEU A 61 -6.89 0.83 -22.39
N GLN A 62 -7.06 -0.45 -22.05
CA GLN A 62 -8.30 -1.17 -22.32
C GLN A 62 -8.45 -2.21 -21.20
N GLU A 63 -9.39 -1.93 -20.29
CA GLU A 63 -9.84 -2.71 -19.11
C GLU A 63 -8.81 -2.93 -17.97
N ASP A 64 -9.21 -2.46 -16.78
CA ASP A 64 -8.71 -2.72 -15.42
C ASP A 64 -7.19 -2.95 -15.23
N ALA A 65 -6.45 -1.86 -14.94
CA ALA A 65 -5.03 -1.93 -14.59
C ALA A 65 -4.73 -1.45 -13.16
N PHE A 66 -4.30 -2.39 -12.31
CA PHE A 66 -3.64 -2.16 -11.04
C PHE A 66 -2.32 -1.39 -11.20
N VAL A 67 -2.11 -0.34 -10.41
CA VAL A 67 -0.81 0.31 -10.25
C VAL A 67 0.03 -0.50 -9.27
N SER A 68 0.96 -1.33 -9.76
CA SER A 68 1.97 -2.02 -8.93
C SER A 68 3.35 -1.43 -9.19
N VAL A 69 4.03 -1.00 -8.13
CA VAL A 69 5.48 -0.73 -8.15
C VAL A 69 6.21 -2.09 -8.29
N ARG A 70 7.04 -2.26 -9.32
CA ARG A 70 7.88 -3.46 -9.52
C ARG A 70 9.35 -3.07 -9.70
N SER A 71 10.24 -3.84 -9.08
CA SER A 71 11.67 -3.91 -9.41
C SER A 71 11.89 -4.93 -10.54
N THR A 72 12.76 -4.64 -11.50
CA THR A 72 13.05 -5.52 -12.65
C THR A 72 14.50 -6.01 -12.65
N LEU A 73 14.67 -7.34 -12.75
CA LEU A 73 15.88 -8.03 -13.23
C LEU A 73 15.59 -8.56 -14.64
N SER A 74 16.48 -8.29 -15.59
CA SER A 74 16.33 -8.65 -17.01
C SER A 74 17.03 -9.99 -17.31
N LEU A 75 16.35 -10.88 -18.02
CA LEU A 75 16.94 -12.04 -18.71
C LEU A 75 16.47 -12.05 -20.17
N ASN A 76 17.44 -12.08 -21.08
CA ASN A 76 17.27 -12.11 -22.53
C ASN A 76 16.66 -13.45 -23.00
N ARG A 77 15.69 -13.41 -23.92
CA ARG A 77 15.38 -14.54 -24.81
C ARG A 77 15.18 -14.06 -26.24
N GLY A 78 15.81 -14.76 -27.18
CA GLY A 78 15.78 -14.49 -28.60
C GLY A 78 14.65 -15.18 -29.37
N THR A 79 14.28 -14.50 -30.47
CA THR A 79 13.85 -14.97 -31.80
C THR A 79 12.50 -15.68 -32.02
N LYS A 80 11.79 -15.16 -33.05
CA LYS A 80 10.43 -15.45 -33.56
C LYS A 80 10.33 -16.70 -34.47
N PRO A 81 9.10 -17.19 -34.77
CA PRO A 81 8.84 -18.22 -35.79
C PRO A 81 8.38 -17.65 -37.16
N THR A 82 8.45 -18.50 -38.19
CA THR A 82 7.99 -18.29 -39.57
C THR A 82 6.62 -18.95 -39.86
N ARG A 83 5.88 -18.42 -40.84
CA ARG A 83 4.69 -18.99 -41.55
C ARG A 83 4.96 -18.93 -43.07
N PRO A 84 4.26 -19.70 -43.93
CA PRO A 84 3.18 -19.08 -44.73
C PRO A 84 2.05 -20.01 -45.26
N ASP A 85 1.17 -19.38 -46.06
CA ASP A 85 0.21 -19.86 -47.09
C ASP A 85 -1.21 -20.28 -46.66
N ALA A 86 -2.28 -20.12 -47.45
CA ALA A 86 -2.73 -19.25 -48.57
C ALA A 86 -4.11 -19.83 -49.02
N ARG A 87 -4.99 -19.01 -49.63
CA ARG A 87 -5.95 -19.29 -50.75
C ARG A 87 -7.36 -18.67 -50.62
N ASP A 88 -7.59 -17.72 -51.52
CA ASP A 88 -8.62 -17.62 -52.58
C ASP A 88 -10.12 -17.83 -52.32
N GLY A 89 -10.91 -16.87 -52.84
CA GLY A 89 -12.35 -17.00 -53.07
C GLY A 89 -12.98 -15.75 -53.70
N PHE A 90 -13.32 -15.84 -54.99
CA PHE A 90 -13.76 -14.81 -55.94
C PHE A 90 -15.29 -14.56 -55.89
N LEU A 91 -15.77 -13.34 -56.23
CA LEU A 91 -16.88 -13.03 -57.19
C LEU A 91 -17.29 -11.54 -57.11
N GLY A 92 -17.48 -10.91 -58.29
CA GLY A 92 -17.72 -9.47 -58.49
C GLY A 92 -19.20 -9.02 -58.56
N PRO A 93 -19.53 -7.94 -59.31
CA PRO A 93 -19.88 -6.65 -58.69
C PRO A 93 -21.32 -6.20 -58.94
N VAL A 94 -21.84 -5.27 -58.10
CA VAL A 94 -23.04 -4.49 -58.40
C VAL A 94 -22.73 -3.00 -58.25
N MET A 95 -22.99 -2.27 -59.33
CA MET A 95 -22.62 -0.88 -59.57
C MET A 95 -23.75 0.04 -59.09
N PHE A 96 -23.49 0.94 -58.15
CA PHE A 96 -24.38 2.05 -57.81
C PHE A 96 -23.68 3.37 -58.13
N HIS A 97 -24.31 4.16 -59.02
CA HIS A 97 -23.91 5.53 -59.30
C HIS A 97 -24.31 6.44 -58.14
N VAL A 98 -23.34 7.09 -57.49
CA VAL A 98 -23.57 8.25 -56.62
C VAL A 98 -22.79 9.41 -57.22
N LEU A 99 -23.51 10.41 -57.75
CA LEU A 99 -22.92 11.70 -58.10
C LEU A 99 -22.48 12.42 -56.83
N ALA A 100 -21.18 12.64 -56.66
CA ALA A 100 -20.64 13.55 -55.67
C ALA A 100 -20.26 14.88 -56.35
N PHE A 101 -20.92 15.97 -55.96
CA PHE A 101 -20.52 17.33 -56.30
C PHE A 101 -19.16 17.63 -55.65
N VAL A 102 -18.14 17.90 -56.46
CA VAL A 102 -16.84 18.41 -55.98
C VAL A 102 -16.93 19.93 -55.92
N THR A 103 -17.15 20.48 -54.72
CA THR A 103 -16.92 21.91 -54.46
C THR A 103 -15.46 22.10 -54.04
N PHE A 104 -14.70 22.82 -54.86
CA PHE A 104 -13.35 23.28 -54.52
C PHE A 104 -13.46 24.39 -53.46
N VAL A 105 -13.09 24.10 -52.22
CA VAL A 105 -12.85 25.11 -51.19
C VAL A 105 -11.36 25.49 -51.27
N PRO A 106 -11.02 26.78 -51.39
CA PRO A 106 -9.62 27.21 -51.42
C PRO A 106 -8.97 26.94 -50.05
N LEU A 107 -7.79 26.32 -50.08
CA LEU A 107 -6.93 26.09 -48.92
C LEU A 107 -6.55 27.43 -48.28
N ALA A 108 -7.31 27.85 -47.27
CA ALA A 108 -6.89 28.89 -46.36
C ALA A 108 -5.72 28.33 -45.53
N PHE A 109 -4.54 28.94 -45.69
CA PHE A 109 -3.38 28.71 -44.82
C PHE A 109 -3.76 29.10 -43.39
N TRP A 110 -4.14 28.10 -42.60
CA TRP A 110 -4.17 28.25 -41.15
C TRP A 110 -2.72 28.36 -40.68
N PRO A 111 -2.33 29.38 -39.88
CA PRO A 111 -1.05 29.32 -39.20
C PRO A 111 -1.08 28.06 -38.37
N SER A 112 -0.13 27.15 -38.60
CA SER A 112 0.11 26.04 -37.69
C SER A 112 0.55 26.68 -36.37
N THR A 113 -0.41 27.01 -35.50
CA THR A 113 -0.16 27.09 -34.07
C THR A 113 0.42 25.73 -33.76
N GLY A 114 1.73 25.70 -33.53
CA GLY A 114 2.43 24.47 -33.17
C GLY A 114 1.66 23.87 -32.02
N SER A 115 0.87 22.83 -32.32
CA SER A 115 0.44 21.91 -31.29
C SER A 115 1.76 21.37 -30.78
N ALA A 116 2.20 21.85 -29.62
CA ALA A 116 3.21 21.15 -28.87
C ALA A 116 2.67 19.72 -28.75
N GLN A 117 3.18 18.83 -29.60
CA GLN A 117 2.92 17.41 -29.49
C GLN A 117 3.50 17.05 -28.13
N MET A 118 2.65 16.99 -27.11
CA MET A 118 3.05 16.49 -25.81
C MET A 118 3.53 15.06 -26.02
N ASN A 119 4.85 14.88 -25.95
CA ASN A 119 5.49 13.60 -26.15
C ASN A 119 5.02 12.64 -25.03
N PRO A 120 4.28 11.56 -25.32
CA PRO A 120 3.63 10.76 -24.28
C PRO A 120 4.58 9.90 -23.40
N GLN A 121 5.92 10.03 -23.49
CA GLN A 121 6.75 8.82 -23.41
C GLN A 121 8.14 8.92 -22.76
N GLU A 122 8.44 9.93 -21.94
CA GLU A 122 9.66 9.84 -21.11
C GLU A 122 9.33 9.29 -19.73
N ALA A 123 9.85 8.09 -19.43
CA ALA A 123 9.80 7.52 -18.09
C ALA A 123 10.60 8.42 -17.15
N PHE A 124 9.98 8.89 -16.08
CA PHE A 124 10.64 9.73 -15.08
C PHE A 124 10.67 9.03 -13.72
N ALA A 125 11.61 9.46 -12.88
CA ALA A 125 11.73 9.03 -11.50
C ALA A 125 11.84 10.26 -10.61
N LEU A 126 11.02 10.31 -9.56
CA LEU A 126 10.97 11.42 -8.62
C LEU A 126 11.01 10.88 -7.19
N VAL A 127 11.74 11.60 -6.32
CA VAL A 127 11.62 11.45 -4.87
C VAL A 127 10.48 12.36 -4.40
N VAL A 128 9.37 11.76 -3.98
CA VAL A 128 8.16 12.52 -3.60
C VAL A 128 8.20 12.96 -2.13
N ALA A 129 8.77 12.12 -1.28
CA ALA A 129 8.90 12.30 0.15
C ALA A 129 10.37 12.08 0.57
N PRO A 130 11.21 13.11 0.57
CA PRO A 130 12.56 13.03 1.12
C PRO A 130 12.50 12.94 2.65
N VAL A 131 13.44 12.18 3.22
CA VAL A 131 13.68 12.14 4.68
C VAL A 131 14.50 13.35 5.12
N GLY A 132 14.45 13.66 6.42
CA GLY A 132 15.21 14.76 7.03
C GLY A 132 15.36 14.59 8.55
N PRO A 133 15.95 15.56 9.25
CA PRO A 133 16.18 15.46 10.70
C PRO A 133 14.91 15.21 11.54
N GLN A 134 13.75 15.67 11.05
CA GLN A 134 12.43 15.50 11.67
C GLN A 134 11.55 14.47 10.94
N ASN A 135 12.12 13.71 10.02
CA ASN A 135 11.49 12.59 9.33
C ASN A 135 12.61 11.58 9.02
N PRO A 136 13.01 10.74 9.98
CA PRO A 136 14.08 9.77 9.77
C PRO A 136 13.75 8.71 8.72
N ARG A 137 12.47 8.41 8.47
CA ARG A 137 12.04 7.33 7.57
C ARG A 137 10.68 7.61 6.96
N ASN A 138 10.55 7.28 5.67
CA ASN A 138 9.28 7.06 5.02
C ASN A 138 9.21 5.58 4.59
N SER A 139 8.08 4.92 4.81
CA SER A 139 7.84 3.55 4.35
C SER A 139 6.40 3.36 3.92
N GLU A 140 6.05 2.15 3.45
CA GLU A 140 4.73 1.71 2.98
C GLU A 140 3.84 2.79 2.35
N ALA A 141 3.74 2.79 1.02
CA ALA A 141 2.90 3.74 0.31
C ALA A 141 1.74 3.06 -0.42
N ALA A 142 0.65 3.81 -0.57
CA ALA A 142 -0.45 3.49 -1.47
C ALA A 142 -0.83 4.74 -2.27
N ILE A 143 -1.33 4.51 -3.48
CA ILE A 143 -1.76 5.58 -4.38
C ILE A 143 -3.14 5.24 -4.93
N ILE A 144 -4.00 6.23 -5.05
CA ILE A 144 -5.32 6.09 -5.68
C ILE A 144 -5.61 7.27 -6.59
N GLN A 145 -6.19 6.99 -7.75
CA GLN A 145 -6.69 8.03 -8.64
C GLN A 145 -8.04 8.56 -8.13
N ARG A 146 -8.14 9.88 -8.02
CA ARG A 146 -9.34 10.63 -7.66
C ARG A 146 -10.23 10.79 -8.90
N LYS A 147 -11.53 11.05 -8.70
CA LYS A 147 -12.50 11.20 -9.80
C LYS A 147 -12.17 12.31 -10.80
N ASP A 148 -11.45 13.34 -10.36
CA ASP A 148 -10.96 14.45 -11.20
C ASP A 148 -9.69 14.09 -12.01
N GLY A 149 -9.22 12.83 -11.93
CA GLY A 149 -8.02 12.35 -12.59
C GLY A 149 -6.72 12.59 -11.82
N SER A 150 -6.74 13.41 -10.77
CA SER A 150 -5.57 13.63 -9.90
C SER A 150 -5.23 12.37 -9.08
N LEU A 151 -4.01 12.30 -8.57
CA LEU A 151 -3.51 11.19 -7.77
C LEU A 151 -3.39 11.61 -6.31
N LEU A 152 -3.92 10.80 -5.40
CA LEU A 152 -3.63 10.87 -3.96
C LEU A 152 -2.59 9.80 -3.62
N LEU A 153 -1.39 10.22 -3.21
CA LEU A 153 -0.37 9.37 -2.62
C LEU A 153 -0.43 9.49 -1.10
N ALA A 154 -0.42 8.36 -0.40
CA ALA A 154 -0.27 8.29 1.04
C ALA A 154 0.89 7.36 1.42
N TRP A 155 1.53 7.62 2.55
CA TRP A 155 2.63 6.79 3.06
C TRP A 155 2.80 6.91 4.57
N THR A 156 3.51 5.96 5.18
CA THR A 156 3.91 6.04 6.59
C THR A 156 5.06 7.06 6.75
N ASP A 157 4.80 8.16 7.44
CA ASP A 157 5.76 9.24 7.76
C ASP A 157 6.23 9.10 9.21
N TYR A 158 7.43 8.56 9.42
CA TYR A 158 8.05 8.47 10.75
C TYR A 158 8.66 9.82 11.06
N TYR A 159 8.04 10.57 11.97
CA TYR A 159 8.38 11.95 12.26
C TYR A 159 9.32 12.13 13.48
N ALA A 160 9.68 11.04 14.15
CA ALA A 160 10.56 11.10 15.33
C ALA A 160 11.36 9.81 15.54
N GLY A 161 12.33 9.88 16.46
CA GLY A 161 13.20 8.76 16.82
C GLY A 161 14.18 8.39 15.71
N GLN A 162 14.51 7.10 15.62
CA GLN A 162 15.47 6.56 14.63
C GLN A 162 14.78 5.83 13.47
N GLY A 163 13.47 6.03 13.28
CA GLY A 163 12.71 5.36 12.22
C GLY A 163 12.54 3.85 12.42
N ALA A 164 12.44 3.38 13.67
CA ALA A 164 12.10 1.98 13.96
C ALA A 164 10.63 1.67 13.61
N ASP A 165 10.27 0.40 13.41
CA ASP A 165 8.91 -0.02 13.04
C ASP A 165 7.83 0.29 14.09
N HIS A 166 8.22 0.56 15.33
CA HIS A 166 7.34 1.01 16.41
C HIS A 166 7.58 2.49 16.76
N GLY A 167 8.40 3.19 15.98
CA GLY A 167 8.66 4.61 16.16
C GLY A 167 7.42 5.45 15.82
N PRO A 168 7.29 6.66 16.39
CA PRO A 168 6.15 7.53 16.12
C PRO A 168 6.01 7.83 14.63
N ALA A 169 4.82 7.57 14.08
CA ALA A 169 4.50 7.83 12.69
C ALA A 169 3.03 8.17 12.49
N CYS A 170 2.77 8.96 11.46
CA CYS A 170 1.43 9.23 10.93
C CYS A 170 1.33 8.74 9.48
N ILE A 171 0.13 8.76 8.92
CA ILE A 171 -0.03 8.58 7.46
C ILE A 171 -0.05 9.97 6.85
N ALA A 172 0.97 10.30 6.07
CA ALA A 172 1.04 11.55 5.33
C ALA A 172 0.43 11.39 3.92
N GLY A 173 0.05 12.50 3.31
CA GLY A 173 -0.55 12.57 1.99
C GLY A 173 0.02 13.71 1.12
N LYS A 174 0.01 13.49 -0.19
CA LYS A 174 0.25 14.51 -1.23
C LYS A 174 -0.67 14.24 -2.42
N VAL A 175 -1.04 15.31 -3.13
CA VAL A 175 -1.85 15.24 -4.35
C VAL A 175 -1.05 15.69 -5.56
N SER A 176 -1.25 15.02 -6.69
CA SER A 176 -0.68 15.38 -7.99
C SER A 176 -1.79 15.52 -9.03
N SER A 177 -1.80 16.61 -9.79
CA SER A 177 -2.76 16.87 -10.88
C SER A 177 -2.21 16.57 -12.28
N ASP A 178 -0.95 16.15 -12.40
CA ASP A 178 -0.22 16.03 -13.67
C ASP A 178 0.35 14.61 -13.92
N GLY A 179 -0.30 13.61 -13.33
CA GLY A 179 0.09 12.21 -13.45
C GLY A 179 1.35 11.85 -12.64
N GLY A 180 1.58 12.54 -11.52
CA GLY A 180 2.66 12.26 -10.58
C GLY A 180 3.99 12.96 -10.89
N ARG A 181 4.01 13.90 -11.85
CA ARG A 181 5.22 14.64 -12.24
C ARG A 181 5.57 15.72 -11.22
N THR A 182 4.55 16.38 -10.68
CA THR A 182 4.66 17.30 -9.55
C THR A 182 3.66 16.91 -8.48
N TRP A 183 3.99 17.26 -7.23
CA TRP A 183 3.19 16.94 -6.07
C TRP A 183 3.05 18.18 -5.21
N GLY A 184 1.83 18.43 -4.72
CA GLY A 184 1.55 19.53 -3.80
C GLY A 184 2.16 19.34 -2.43
N GLU A 185 1.74 20.21 -1.52
CA GLU A 185 2.20 20.22 -0.13
C GLU A 185 1.86 18.92 0.61
N LYS A 186 2.78 18.53 1.52
CA LYS A 186 2.55 17.39 2.42
C LYS A 186 1.50 17.78 3.45
N TYR A 187 0.55 16.90 3.71
CA TYR A 187 -0.41 17.04 4.81
C TYR A 187 -0.54 15.72 5.57
N VAL A 188 -1.04 15.76 6.81
CA VAL A 188 -1.37 14.55 7.57
C VAL A 188 -2.72 14.04 7.10
N LEU A 189 -2.74 12.81 6.57
CA LEU A 189 -3.95 12.15 6.11
C LEU A 189 -4.64 11.37 7.25
N VAL A 190 -3.84 10.71 8.10
CA VAL A 190 -4.31 10.06 9.33
C VAL A 190 -3.34 10.38 10.45
N GLU A 191 -3.85 11.03 11.48
CA GLU A 191 -3.11 11.33 12.72
C GLU A 191 -2.74 10.06 13.48
N ASN A 192 -1.66 10.14 14.25
CA ASN A 192 -1.29 9.03 15.12
C ASN A 192 -2.24 8.95 16.33
N ASP A 193 -3.14 7.97 16.30
CA ASP A 193 -4.03 7.63 17.40
C ASP A 193 -3.70 6.27 18.05
N GLY A 194 -2.54 5.69 17.72
CA GLY A 194 -2.02 4.46 18.31
C GLY A 194 -1.05 4.73 19.46
N GLY A 195 -0.86 3.74 20.34
CA GLY A 195 0.15 3.82 21.41
C GLY A 195 1.61 3.91 20.92
N CYS A 196 1.87 3.48 19.68
CA CYS A 196 3.14 3.65 18.98
C CYS A 196 2.97 4.52 17.73
N ASN A 197 2.21 4.04 16.75
CA ASN A 197 2.03 4.69 15.45
C ASN A 197 0.78 4.23 14.69
N VAL A 198 0.55 4.88 13.54
CA VAL A 198 -0.30 4.38 12.46
C VAL A 198 0.56 4.19 11.20
N MET A 199 0.35 3.10 10.46
CA MET A 199 1.21 2.70 9.33
C MET A 199 0.51 1.78 8.31
N GLU A 200 1.20 1.39 7.24
CA GLU A 200 0.76 0.41 6.23
C GLU A 200 -0.56 0.77 5.52
N VAL A 201 -0.58 1.96 4.93
CA VAL A 201 -1.76 2.46 4.21
C VAL A 201 -2.11 1.61 2.97
N ASN A 202 -3.41 1.39 2.78
CA ASN A 202 -4.03 0.76 1.62
C ASN A 202 -5.27 1.56 1.20
N PHE A 203 -5.57 1.59 -0.11
CA PHE A 203 -6.77 2.24 -0.65
C PHE A 203 -7.59 1.27 -1.49
N LEU A 204 -8.91 1.44 -1.46
CA LEU A 204 -9.84 0.82 -2.40
C LEU A 204 -11.01 1.77 -2.69
N ARG A 205 -11.44 1.88 -3.94
CA ARG A 205 -12.69 2.57 -4.28
C ARG A 205 -13.88 1.61 -4.08
N LEU A 206 -14.84 2.04 -3.26
CA LEU A 206 -16.09 1.32 -3.01
C LEU A 206 -17.08 1.53 -4.16
N LYS A 207 -18.10 0.67 -4.27
CA LYS A 207 -19.10 0.74 -5.36
C LYS A 207 -19.96 1.99 -5.27
N ASN A 208 -20.17 2.53 -4.07
CA ASN A 208 -20.86 3.82 -3.88
C ASN A 208 -20.00 5.03 -4.31
N GLY A 209 -18.73 4.80 -4.70
CA GLY A 209 -17.81 5.84 -5.15
C GLY A 209 -16.94 6.44 -4.05
N ASP A 210 -17.13 6.06 -2.78
CA ASP A 210 -16.27 6.45 -1.68
C ASP A 210 -14.90 5.78 -1.78
N ILE A 211 -13.90 6.36 -1.11
CA ILE A 211 -12.59 5.74 -0.93
C ILE A 211 -12.55 5.09 0.46
N ALA A 212 -12.28 3.80 0.52
CA ALA A 212 -11.86 3.11 1.73
C ALA A 212 -10.34 3.26 1.90
N LEU A 213 -9.91 3.67 3.10
CA LEU A 213 -8.53 3.67 3.56
C LEU A 213 -8.40 2.61 4.65
N PHE A 214 -7.48 1.66 4.47
CA PHE A 214 -7.09 0.71 5.50
C PHE A 214 -5.71 1.05 6.02
N HIS A 215 -5.50 0.90 7.32
CA HIS A 215 -4.21 1.11 7.94
C HIS A 215 -4.06 0.27 9.20
N LEU A 216 -2.83 0.12 9.68
CA LEU A 216 -2.57 -0.38 11.01
C LEU A 216 -2.60 0.74 12.04
N GLN A 217 -3.15 0.44 13.21
CA GLN A 217 -2.93 1.17 14.45
C GLN A 217 -2.09 0.29 15.37
N LYS A 218 -0.81 0.65 15.56
CA LYS A 218 0.10 -0.06 16.44
C LYS A 218 0.04 0.55 17.82
N ASN A 219 -0.43 -0.25 18.78
CA ASN A 219 -0.59 0.18 20.17
C ASN A 219 0.59 -0.22 21.04
N THR A 220 1.18 -1.39 20.78
CA THR A 220 2.42 -1.81 21.43
C THR A 220 3.45 -2.27 20.40
N PRO A 221 4.76 -2.28 20.73
CA PRO A 221 5.79 -2.67 19.77
C PRO A 221 5.63 -4.08 19.19
N THR A 222 5.03 -5.02 19.94
CA THR A 222 5.06 -6.46 19.60
C THR A 222 3.77 -7.24 19.83
N SER A 223 2.76 -6.70 20.52
CA SER A 223 1.60 -7.50 20.95
C SER A 223 0.24 -7.00 20.48
N ASP A 224 0.09 -5.71 20.17
CA ASP A 224 -1.18 -5.11 19.80
C ASP A 224 -1.01 -4.17 18.60
N CYS A 225 -1.47 -4.65 17.44
CA CYS A 225 -1.42 -3.95 16.17
C CYS A 225 -2.67 -4.32 15.37
N ARG A 226 -3.52 -3.33 15.11
CA ARG A 226 -4.90 -3.55 14.69
C ARG A 226 -5.16 -2.98 13.30
N ILE A 227 -5.94 -3.70 12.50
CA ILE A 227 -6.43 -3.22 11.21
C ILE A 227 -7.58 -2.24 11.46
N MET A 228 -7.45 -1.06 10.89
CA MET A 228 -8.44 0.01 10.93
C MET A 228 -8.89 0.35 9.52
N MET A 229 -10.17 0.68 9.37
CA MET A 229 -10.79 1.15 8.14
C MET A 229 -11.41 2.53 8.35
N ARG A 230 -11.22 3.43 7.39
CA ARG A 230 -11.91 4.72 7.28
C ARG A 230 -12.49 4.86 5.88
N THR A 231 -13.52 5.69 5.74
CA THR A 231 -14.14 5.99 4.43
C THR A 231 -14.13 7.49 4.17
N SER A 232 -14.03 7.87 2.91
CA SER A 232 -14.09 9.26 2.45
C SER A 232 -15.03 9.37 1.25
N SER A 233 -16.04 10.23 1.37
CA SER A 233 -16.99 10.56 0.30
C SER A 233 -16.60 11.80 -0.51
N ASP A 234 -15.49 12.45 -0.15
CA ASP A 234 -15.01 13.72 -0.72
C ASP A 234 -13.61 13.61 -1.37
N GLU A 235 -13.29 12.41 -1.88
CA GLU A 235 -12.04 12.09 -2.58
C GLU A 235 -10.78 12.29 -1.72
N GLY A 236 -10.85 11.88 -0.45
CA GLY A 236 -9.73 11.82 0.48
C GLY A 236 -9.43 13.12 1.23
N LYS A 237 -10.37 14.09 1.22
CA LYS A 237 -10.20 15.36 1.95
C LYS A 237 -10.56 15.19 3.43
N THR A 238 -11.65 14.48 3.72
CA THR A 238 -12.07 14.11 5.07
C THR A 238 -12.31 12.62 5.18
N TRP A 239 -12.20 12.10 6.41
CA TRP A 239 -12.31 10.68 6.70
C TRP A 239 -13.30 10.43 7.84
N SER A 240 -14.08 9.36 7.72
CA SER A 240 -14.94 8.89 8.79
C SER A 240 -14.15 8.51 10.05
N LYS A 241 -14.88 8.30 11.16
CA LYS A 241 -14.31 7.63 12.33
C LYS A 241 -13.75 6.26 11.92
N ALA A 242 -12.65 5.85 12.55
CA ALA A 242 -12.06 4.55 12.33
C ALA A 242 -13.00 3.42 12.78
N LYS A 243 -13.14 2.42 11.92
CA LYS A 243 -13.77 1.13 12.19
C LYS A 243 -12.67 0.08 12.32
N GLN A 244 -12.58 -0.56 13.47
CA GLN A 244 -11.62 -1.64 13.68
C GLN A 244 -12.09 -2.92 13.00
N LEU A 245 -11.19 -3.62 12.30
CA LEU A 245 -11.48 -4.86 11.58
C LEU A 245 -10.87 -6.11 12.25
N SER A 246 -9.73 -5.97 12.93
CA SER A 246 -9.07 -7.10 13.62
C SER A 246 -9.29 -7.07 15.14
N PRO A 247 -9.09 -8.18 15.87
CA PRO A 247 -9.22 -8.22 17.33
C PRO A 247 -8.20 -7.34 18.08
N ASP A 248 -8.57 -6.93 19.30
CA ASP A 248 -7.69 -6.27 20.28
C ASP A 248 -6.63 -7.23 20.83
N GLY A 249 -5.46 -6.70 21.23
CA GLY A 249 -4.44 -7.46 21.94
C GLY A 249 -3.78 -8.54 21.08
N LYS A 250 -3.87 -8.41 19.76
CA LYS A 250 -3.20 -9.25 18.77
C LYS A 250 -2.34 -8.38 17.87
N TYR A 251 -1.20 -8.93 17.46
CA TYR A 251 -0.36 -8.28 16.46
C TYR A 251 -0.77 -8.78 15.07
N THR A 252 -1.54 -7.97 14.37
CA THR A 252 -1.92 -8.19 12.97
C THR A 252 -1.17 -7.20 12.09
N GLY A 253 -0.54 -7.70 11.04
CA GLY A 253 0.07 -6.88 10.00
C GLY A 253 -0.72 -6.94 8.69
N LEU A 254 -0.59 -5.90 7.87
CA LEU A 254 -1.10 -5.87 6.51
C LEU A 254 0.04 -6.11 5.52
N THR A 255 -0.29 -6.01 4.24
CA THR A 255 0.67 -5.78 3.16
C THR A 255 0.27 -4.47 2.49
N ASN A 256 1.23 -3.57 2.28
CA ASN A 256 0.92 -2.24 1.78
C ASN A 256 0.59 -2.20 0.28
N GLY A 257 -0.30 -1.28 -0.09
CA GLY A 257 -0.66 -1.02 -1.49
C GLY A 257 -1.37 -2.16 -2.21
N ARG A 258 -1.92 -3.14 -1.49
CA ARG A 258 -2.69 -4.25 -2.03
C ARG A 258 -3.93 -4.48 -1.16
N CYS A 259 -5.06 -4.00 -1.68
CA CYS A 259 -6.40 -4.43 -1.34
C CYS A 259 -7.12 -4.56 -2.68
N ILE A 260 -7.68 -5.74 -2.95
CA ILE A 260 -8.23 -6.05 -4.28
C ILE A 260 -9.71 -6.36 -4.20
N ARG A 261 -10.45 -5.98 -5.24
CA ARG A 261 -11.80 -6.48 -5.46
C ARG A 261 -11.74 -7.55 -6.54
N LEU A 262 -12.24 -8.73 -6.24
CA LEU A 262 -12.39 -9.82 -7.21
C LEU A 262 -13.53 -9.49 -8.18
N ARG A 263 -13.54 -10.14 -9.35
CA ARG A 263 -14.63 -10.03 -10.34
C ARG A 263 -16.00 -10.39 -9.76
N THR A 264 -16.05 -11.26 -8.76
CA THR A 264 -17.28 -11.61 -8.02
C THR A 264 -17.83 -10.46 -7.18
N GLY A 265 -17.03 -9.41 -6.96
CA GLY A 265 -17.36 -8.25 -6.15
C GLY A 265 -16.81 -8.29 -4.71
N ARG A 266 -16.35 -9.46 -4.25
CA ARG A 266 -15.70 -9.64 -2.95
C ARG A 266 -14.42 -8.83 -2.84
N ILE A 267 -14.17 -8.24 -1.68
CA ILE A 267 -12.95 -7.52 -1.35
C ILE A 267 -12.03 -8.45 -0.54
N LEU A 268 -10.76 -8.50 -0.91
CA LEU A 268 -9.67 -9.11 -0.16
C LEU A 268 -8.76 -8.00 0.37
N LEU A 269 -8.56 -7.99 1.69
CA LEU A 269 -7.52 -7.23 2.36
C LEU A 269 -6.52 -8.22 2.96
N GLU A 270 -5.32 -8.28 2.37
CA GLU A 270 -4.27 -9.20 2.78
C GLU A 270 -3.73 -8.88 4.17
N ALA A 271 -3.63 -9.91 5.02
CA ALA A 271 -3.20 -9.78 6.41
C ALA A 271 -2.34 -10.96 6.87
N TRP A 272 -1.58 -10.77 7.94
CA TRP A 272 -0.85 -11.83 8.61
C TRP A 272 -0.91 -11.68 10.13
N GLN A 273 -0.85 -12.81 10.84
CA GLN A 273 -0.80 -12.85 12.30
C GLN A 273 -0.16 -14.17 12.73
N GLY A 274 0.74 -14.13 13.72
CA GLY A 274 1.32 -15.34 14.30
C GLY A 274 2.17 -16.20 13.34
N GLY A 275 2.62 -15.65 12.21
CA GLY A 275 3.33 -16.39 11.17
C GLY A 275 2.44 -17.08 10.14
N ASP A 276 1.13 -16.81 10.19
CA ASP A 276 0.18 -17.29 9.18
C ASP A 276 -0.33 -16.12 8.34
N SER A 277 -0.44 -16.36 7.03
CA SER A 277 -1.03 -15.44 6.05
C SER A 277 -2.51 -15.77 5.82
N TYR A 278 -3.32 -14.74 5.58
CA TYR A 278 -4.76 -14.85 5.31
C TYR A 278 -5.27 -13.57 4.63
N CYS A 279 -6.57 -13.51 4.35
CA CYS A 279 -7.25 -12.30 3.93
C CYS A 279 -8.40 -11.98 4.89
N CYS A 280 -8.60 -10.70 5.21
CA CYS A 280 -9.89 -10.22 5.65
C CYS A 280 -10.78 -10.06 4.40
N LEU A 281 -11.94 -10.69 4.42
CA LEU A 281 -12.87 -10.80 3.30
C LEU A 281 -14.12 -9.96 3.57
N SER A 282 -14.60 -9.25 2.57
CA SER A 282 -15.89 -8.56 2.60
C SER A 282 -16.69 -8.83 1.34
N ASP A 283 -17.92 -9.32 1.52
CA ASP A 283 -18.87 -9.62 0.43
C ASP A 283 -19.90 -8.50 0.20
N ASP A 284 -19.94 -7.51 1.09
CA ASP A 284 -20.96 -6.46 1.17
C ASP A 284 -20.38 -5.04 1.06
N ASP A 285 -19.27 -4.92 0.31
CA ASP A 285 -18.61 -3.66 -0.02
C ASP A 285 -17.98 -2.93 1.18
N GLY A 286 -17.45 -3.68 2.14
CA GLY A 286 -16.73 -3.17 3.31
C GLY A 286 -17.59 -2.96 4.56
N GLN A 287 -18.87 -3.33 4.50
CA GLN A 287 -19.81 -3.19 5.62
C GLN A 287 -19.56 -4.25 6.71
N THR A 288 -19.27 -5.48 6.34
CA THR A 288 -18.85 -6.55 7.25
C THR A 288 -17.59 -7.23 6.74
N TRP A 289 -16.84 -7.81 7.68
CA TRP A 289 -15.55 -8.43 7.43
C TRP A 289 -15.43 -9.72 8.23
N ARG A 290 -14.72 -10.69 7.66
CA ARG A 290 -14.40 -11.98 8.28
C ARG A 290 -13.06 -12.49 7.75
N ASP A 291 -12.38 -13.31 8.53
CA ASP A 291 -11.11 -13.90 8.10
C ASP A 291 -11.34 -15.09 7.16
N SER A 292 -10.46 -15.25 6.17
CA SER A 292 -10.30 -16.50 5.41
C SER A 292 -9.63 -17.59 6.26
N GLN A 293 -9.49 -18.78 5.69
CA GLN A 293 -8.53 -19.77 6.17
C GLN A 293 -7.14 -19.13 6.31
N ARG A 294 -6.44 -19.49 7.39
CA ARG A 294 -5.03 -19.14 7.62
C ARG A 294 -4.14 -20.19 7.01
N VAL A 295 -3.05 -19.76 6.37
CA VAL A 295 -2.14 -20.65 5.66
C VAL A 295 -0.69 -20.26 5.95
N ARG A 296 0.18 -21.27 6.07
CA ARG A 296 1.63 -21.10 6.14
C ARG A 296 2.38 -22.32 5.58
N PRO A 297 3.64 -22.15 5.12
CA PRO A 297 4.50 -23.28 4.82
C PRO A 297 4.67 -24.20 6.04
N GLU A 298 4.81 -25.51 5.80
CA GLU A 298 5.04 -26.49 6.88
C GLU A 298 6.33 -26.17 7.67
N LYS A 299 7.35 -25.68 6.98
CA LYS A 299 8.71 -25.49 7.52
C LYS A 299 8.96 -24.12 8.16
N GLY A 300 7.97 -23.23 8.21
CA GLY A 300 8.19 -21.92 8.84
C GLY A 300 7.07 -20.91 8.62
N PRO A 301 7.17 -19.76 9.31
CA PRO A 301 6.17 -18.73 9.22
C PRO A 301 6.23 -18.01 7.87
N CYS A 302 5.13 -17.32 7.57
CA CYS A 302 5.01 -16.45 6.41
C CYS A 302 4.29 -15.17 6.79
N TYR A 303 4.59 -14.10 6.06
CA TYR A 303 4.18 -12.75 6.35
C TYR A 303 3.91 -11.99 5.06
N GLU A 304 3.30 -10.80 5.21
CA GLU A 304 3.09 -9.85 4.11
C GLU A 304 2.55 -10.51 2.82
N PRO A 305 1.39 -11.21 2.89
CA PRO A 305 0.83 -11.84 1.73
C PRO A 305 0.36 -10.82 0.68
N ALA A 306 0.39 -11.20 -0.59
CA ALA A 306 -0.13 -10.41 -1.68
C ALA A 306 -0.96 -11.27 -2.62
N CYS A 307 -2.19 -10.84 -2.89
CA CYS A 307 -3.13 -11.56 -3.72
C CYS A 307 -3.23 -10.96 -5.13
N VAL A 308 -3.49 -11.84 -6.09
CA VAL A 308 -3.88 -11.46 -7.45
C VAL A 308 -4.93 -12.44 -7.96
N GLU A 309 -6.00 -11.93 -8.54
CA GLU A 309 -6.96 -12.76 -9.26
C GLU A 309 -6.38 -13.16 -10.62
N LEU A 310 -6.31 -14.47 -10.88
CA LEU A 310 -5.83 -15.04 -12.12
C LEU A 310 -6.93 -14.95 -13.19
N LYS A 311 -6.51 -15.10 -14.46
CA LYS A 311 -7.45 -15.02 -15.59
C LYS A 311 -8.59 -16.04 -15.51
N ASP A 312 -8.32 -17.21 -14.93
CA ASP A 312 -9.29 -18.30 -14.75
C ASP A 312 -10.16 -18.17 -13.49
N GLY A 313 -10.08 -17.05 -12.76
CA GLY A 313 -10.89 -16.77 -11.57
C GLY A 313 -10.33 -17.32 -10.26
N ARG A 314 -9.22 -18.08 -10.30
CA ARG A 314 -8.50 -18.46 -9.07
C ARG A 314 -7.80 -17.25 -8.47
N VAL A 315 -7.54 -17.27 -7.17
CA VAL A 315 -6.73 -16.26 -6.49
C VAL A 315 -5.38 -16.85 -6.13
N LEU A 316 -4.30 -16.19 -6.55
CA LEU A 316 -2.93 -16.52 -6.16
C LEU A 316 -2.50 -15.61 -5.01
N MET A 317 -2.13 -16.19 -3.88
CA MET A 317 -1.45 -15.51 -2.78
C MET A 317 0.04 -15.79 -2.84
N LEU A 318 0.85 -14.74 -2.92
CA LEU A 318 2.30 -14.79 -2.71
C LEU A 318 2.60 -14.39 -1.27
N MET A 319 3.59 -15.04 -0.64
CA MET A 319 3.91 -14.85 0.78
C MET A 319 5.40 -14.63 0.97
N ARG A 320 5.78 -13.66 1.81
CA ARG A 320 7.16 -13.48 2.26
C ARG A 320 7.51 -14.56 3.27
N THR A 321 8.63 -15.25 3.07
CA THR A 321 9.11 -16.28 4.00
C THR A 321 10.61 -16.12 4.26
N GLY A 322 11.08 -16.70 5.38
CA GLY A 322 12.51 -16.86 5.66
C GLY A 322 13.12 -18.13 5.04
N LEU A 323 12.38 -18.86 4.19
CA LEU A 323 12.75 -20.19 3.68
C LEU A 323 13.56 -20.15 2.37
N GLY A 324 14.21 -19.02 2.08
CA GLY A 324 15.02 -18.83 0.87
C GLY A 324 14.24 -18.41 -0.39
N GLY A 325 12.93 -18.15 -0.28
CA GLY A 325 12.10 -17.71 -1.41
C GLY A 325 10.70 -17.25 -0.99
N GLN A 326 9.96 -16.67 -1.94
CA GLN A 326 8.53 -16.47 -1.77
C GLN A 326 7.82 -17.82 -1.89
N PHE A 327 6.76 -18.01 -1.11
CA PHE A 327 5.86 -19.13 -1.28
C PHE A 327 4.58 -18.64 -1.94
N LYS A 328 3.85 -19.56 -2.58
CA LYS A 328 2.56 -19.30 -3.18
C LYS A 328 1.51 -20.29 -2.71
N SER A 329 0.27 -19.82 -2.63
CA SER A 329 -0.92 -20.63 -2.42
C SER A 329 -2.02 -20.19 -3.38
N LEU A 330 -2.90 -21.12 -3.75
CA LEU A 330 -4.03 -20.88 -4.65
C LEU A 330 -5.35 -21.08 -3.91
N SER A 331 -6.30 -20.19 -4.18
CA SER A 331 -7.70 -20.34 -3.81
C SER A 331 -8.56 -20.50 -5.06
N THR A 332 -9.56 -21.38 -5.00
CA THR A 332 -10.57 -21.60 -6.06
C THR A 332 -11.95 -21.09 -5.66
N ASP A 333 -12.09 -20.51 -4.47
CA ASP A 333 -13.37 -20.10 -3.86
C ASP A 333 -13.37 -18.62 -3.45
N GLY A 334 -12.61 -17.80 -4.15
CA GLY A 334 -12.56 -16.36 -3.93
C GLY A 334 -11.84 -15.96 -2.64
N GLY A 335 -10.80 -16.71 -2.27
CA GLY A 335 -9.94 -16.43 -1.12
C GLY A 335 -10.43 -17.02 0.20
N GLU A 336 -11.45 -17.88 0.24
CA GLU A 336 -11.90 -18.51 1.50
C GLU A 336 -10.90 -19.55 1.99
N THR A 337 -10.51 -20.46 1.10
CA THR A 337 -9.57 -21.55 1.39
C THR A 337 -8.36 -21.48 0.48
N TRP A 338 -7.25 -22.01 0.99
CA TRP A 338 -5.93 -21.88 0.40
C TRP A 338 -5.29 -23.26 0.28
N SER A 339 -4.75 -23.57 -0.91
CA SER A 339 -3.94 -24.78 -1.11
C SER A 339 -2.70 -24.77 -0.21
N ALA A 340 -2.09 -25.94 0.01
CA ALA A 340 -0.82 -26.01 0.71
C ALA A 340 0.23 -25.07 0.07
N PRO A 341 0.93 -24.22 0.85
CA PRO A 341 1.94 -23.33 0.30
C PRO A 341 3.12 -24.09 -0.30
N ALA A 342 3.55 -23.66 -1.48
CA ALA A 342 4.72 -24.21 -2.17
C ALA A 342 5.64 -23.08 -2.68
N PRO A 343 6.94 -23.32 -2.88
CA PRO A 343 7.86 -22.34 -3.50
C PRO A 343 7.43 -21.88 -4.90
#